data_AF-K7ZSS5-F1
#
_entry.id   AF-K7ZSS5-F1
#
_cell.length_a   1.000
_cell.length_b   1.000
_cell.length_c   1.000
_cell.angle_alpha   90.00
_cell.angle_beta   90.00
_cell.angle_gamma   90.00
#
_symmetry.space_group_name_H-M   'P 1'
#
loop_
_entity.id
_entity.type
_entity.pdbx_description
1 polymer ?
#
loop_
_entity_poly.entity_id
_entity_poly.type
_entity_poly.pdbx_seq_one_letter_code
_entity_poly.pdbx_strand_id
1 'polypeptide(L)'
;LFSFENSRALEQILLEQGIEVADELIIRREILQNGRSVSRVNGQMVNLSVLKQIGQYLVDIHGQHDQEELMKSQHHIRLLDSFGEDDFWSLKDRYQTTFDAYRSLRKRVLEKQKNEQEHKARIEMLEYQIAEIEAADLKSGEDIQLNQERDKLLNHKQIADTLTNAYALLDNEDFSSLNNLRSAMSDLQSLEEFDSDYKQLSSSLTEAYYVVEDVTKRLSDVVDNLDFDGNRLLQLESRLDLLNTITKKYGGTVDDVLDYFSKISEEYNLLTGNDLSGDDLEVQLKNLEKELVERAGQLSQSRHELAVVLEDIIRQELQDLYMEKARFQVRFTKGKFNREGNETVEFYISTN
;
A
#
# COMPACT_ATOMS: atom_id res chain seq x y z
N LEU A 1 14.43 -46.39 -39.53
CA LEU A 1 14.83 -45.24 -40.35
C LEU A 1 13.58 -44.41 -40.48
N PHE A 2 13.62 -43.15 -40.06
CA PHE A 2 12.48 -42.24 -40.13
C PHE A 2 12.89 -41.02 -40.94
N SER A 3 12.07 -40.65 -41.93
CA SER A 3 12.08 -39.36 -42.60
C SER A 3 11.01 -38.48 -41.95
N PHE A 4 11.31 -37.23 -41.64
CA PHE A 4 10.37 -36.32 -40.97
C PHE A 4 10.32 -34.96 -41.68
N GLU A 5 9.15 -34.34 -41.70
CA GLU A 5 8.98 -32.95 -42.14
C GLU A 5 9.39 -31.99 -41.00
N ASN A 6 9.95 -30.83 -41.35
CA ASN A 6 10.60 -29.87 -40.44
C ASN A 6 9.74 -29.46 -39.22
N SER A 7 9.80 -30.26 -38.15
CA SER A 7 9.22 -29.94 -36.84
C SER A 7 10.25 -29.19 -35.99
N ARG A 8 10.03 -27.88 -35.83
CA ARG A 8 10.89 -27.00 -35.03
C ARG A 8 11.04 -27.48 -33.56
N ALA A 9 10.01 -28.14 -33.03
CA ALA A 9 10.04 -28.73 -31.69
C ALA A 9 10.93 -29.97 -31.63
N LEU A 10 10.92 -30.81 -32.67
CA LEU A 10 11.79 -31.98 -32.76
C LEU A 10 13.27 -31.57 -32.91
N GLU A 11 13.56 -30.56 -33.75
CA GLU A 11 14.91 -30.02 -33.90
C GLU A 11 15.49 -29.53 -32.57
N GLN A 12 14.68 -28.83 -31.77
CA GLN A 12 15.11 -28.35 -30.46
C GLN A 12 15.47 -29.50 -29.51
N ILE A 13 14.66 -30.57 -29.47
CA ILE A 13 14.93 -31.75 -28.65
C ILE A 13 16.22 -32.46 -29.08
N LEU A 14 16.48 -32.56 -30.40
CA LEU A 14 17.71 -33.16 -30.92
C LEU A 14 18.95 -32.35 -30.52
N LEU A 15 18.89 -31.01 -30.66
CA LEU A 15 19.97 -30.10 -30.27
C LEU A 15 20.27 -30.14 -28.77
N GLU A 16 19.23 -30.16 -27.93
CA GLU A 16 19.37 -30.26 -26.47
C GLU A 16 20.05 -31.57 -26.02
N GLN A 17 19.93 -32.63 -26.82
CA GLN A 17 20.53 -33.94 -26.57
C GLN A 17 21.88 -34.13 -27.29
N GLY A 18 22.36 -33.13 -28.01
CA GLY A 18 23.62 -33.19 -28.77
C GLY A 18 23.56 -34.13 -29.98
N ILE A 19 22.36 -34.42 -30.48
CA ILE A 19 22.11 -35.26 -31.66
C ILE A 19 22.10 -34.35 -32.89
N GLU A 20 22.89 -34.71 -33.90
CA GLU A 20 22.95 -33.97 -35.16
C GLU A 20 21.60 -34.04 -35.89
N VAL A 21 21.09 -32.87 -36.30
CA VAL A 21 19.87 -32.73 -37.09
C VAL A 21 20.20 -33.10 -38.53
N ALA A 22 19.59 -34.18 -39.03
CA ALA A 22 19.71 -34.65 -40.40
C ALA A 22 18.33 -35.03 -40.93
N ASP A 23 18.18 -35.09 -42.25
CA ASP A 23 16.92 -35.43 -42.92
C ASP A 23 16.41 -36.85 -42.58
N GLU A 24 17.29 -37.72 -42.06
CA GLU A 24 16.98 -39.07 -41.63
C GLU A 24 17.44 -39.33 -40.20
N LEU A 25 16.58 -40.00 -39.41
CA LEU A 25 16.91 -40.47 -38.06
C LEU A 25 16.92 -42.01 -37.98
N ILE A 26 18.03 -42.55 -37.49
CA ILE A 26 18.22 -43.97 -37.20
C ILE A 26 18.02 -44.20 -35.70
N ILE A 27 16.87 -44.75 -35.35
CA ILE A 27 16.55 -45.15 -33.98
C ILE A 27 16.75 -46.66 -33.82
N ARG A 28 17.48 -47.06 -32.77
CA ARG A 28 17.65 -48.46 -32.37
C ARG A 28 17.37 -48.63 -30.89
N ARG A 29 16.51 -49.59 -30.54
CA ARG A 29 16.30 -50.02 -29.16
C ARG A 29 16.64 -51.49 -29.03
N GLU A 30 17.56 -51.80 -28.12
CA GLU A 30 17.95 -53.17 -27.78
C GLU A 30 17.37 -53.50 -26.40
N ILE A 31 16.54 -54.54 -26.32
CA ILE A 31 15.94 -55.02 -25.07
C ILE A 31 16.63 -56.34 -24.71
N LEU A 32 17.37 -56.34 -23.61
CA LEU A 32 18.07 -57.52 -23.11
C LEU A 32 17.10 -58.43 -22.35
N GLN A 33 17.37 -59.74 -22.33
CA GLN A 33 16.52 -60.73 -21.64
C GLN A 33 16.36 -60.47 -20.13
N ASN A 34 17.26 -59.69 -19.52
CA ASN A 34 17.19 -59.27 -18.12
C ASN A 34 16.34 -58.01 -17.89
N GLY A 35 15.59 -57.55 -18.90
CA GLY A 35 14.69 -56.40 -18.81
C GLY A 35 15.36 -55.03 -18.97
N ARG A 36 16.70 -54.97 -19.06
CA ARG A 36 17.41 -53.71 -19.34
C ARG A 36 17.26 -53.35 -20.82
N SER A 37 16.93 -52.10 -21.11
CA SER A 37 16.88 -51.59 -22.48
C SER A 37 17.89 -50.49 -22.72
N VAL A 38 18.59 -50.53 -23.86
CA VAL A 38 19.47 -49.47 -24.34
C VAL A 38 18.85 -48.87 -25.60
N SER A 39 18.76 -47.54 -25.64
CA SER A 39 18.20 -46.79 -26.76
C SER A 39 19.28 -45.95 -27.42
N ARG A 40 19.30 -45.90 -28.74
CA ARG A 40 20.22 -45.09 -29.53
C ARG A 40 19.48 -44.32 -30.62
N VAL A 41 19.87 -43.07 -30.85
CA VAL A 41 19.41 -42.21 -31.95
C VAL A 41 20.66 -41.73 -32.69
N ASN A 42 20.74 -41.98 -34.01
CA ASN A 42 21.94 -41.74 -34.83
C ASN A 42 23.25 -42.26 -34.20
N GLY A 43 23.16 -43.40 -33.51
CA GLY A 43 24.29 -44.05 -32.85
C GLY A 43 24.63 -43.54 -31.43
N GLN A 44 24.07 -42.40 -31.00
CA GLN A 44 24.27 -41.87 -29.65
C GLN A 44 23.29 -42.52 -28.65
N MET A 45 23.77 -42.84 -27.44
CA MET A 45 22.91 -43.40 -26.40
C MET A 45 21.99 -42.34 -25.80
N VAL A 46 20.69 -42.60 -25.78
CA VAL A 46 19.68 -41.75 -25.17
C VAL A 46 18.91 -42.50 -24.09
N ASN A 47 18.40 -41.79 -23.10
CA ASN A 47 17.50 -42.38 -22.13
C ASN A 47 16.10 -42.61 -22.75
N LEU A 48 15.26 -43.39 -22.06
CA LEU A 48 13.95 -43.75 -22.57
C LEU A 48 12.97 -42.56 -22.65
N SER A 49 13.12 -41.56 -21.77
CA SER A 49 12.26 -40.36 -21.78
C SER A 49 12.51 -39.50 -23.02
N VAL A 50 13.77 -39.32 -23.41
CA VAL A 50 14.17 -38.61 -24.62
C VAL A 50 13.70 -39.38 -25.86
N LEU A 51 13.87 -40.70 -25.87
CA LEU A 51 13.34 -41.52 -26.98
C LEU A 51 11.82 -41.39 -27.13
N LYS A 52 11.07 -41.29 -26.02
CA LYS A 52 9.62 -41.06 -26.04
C LYS A 52 9.26 -39.68 -26.61
N GLN A 53 9.98 -38.63 -26.19
CA GLN A 53 9.77 -37.27 -26.70
C GLN A 53 10.04 -37.21 -28.21
N ILE A 54 11.15 -37.79 -28.68
CA ILE A 54 11.48 -37.87 -30.10
C ILE A 54 10.43 -38.72 -30.86
N GLY A 55 10.01 -39.85 -30.28
CA GLY A 55 9.04 -40.76 -30.88
C GLY A 55 7.66 -40.12 -31.15
N GLN A 56 7.24 -39.14 -30.34
CA GLN A 56 5.99 -38.39 -30.53
C GLN A 56 5.93 -37.61 -31.85
N TYR A 57 7.09 -37.31 -32.46
CA TYR A 57 7.16 -36.53 -33.70
C TYR A 57 7.54 -37.36 -34.93
N LEU A 58 8.06 -38.58 -34.75
CA LEU A 58 8.62 -39.40 -35.82
C LEU A 58 7.76 -40.60 -36.18
N VAL A 59 6.88 -41.00 -35.26
CA VAL A 59 6.19 -42.26 -35.33
C VAL A 59 4.71 -41.99 -35.20
N ASP A 60 4.06 -41.80 -36.35
CA ASP A 60 2.61 -41.90 -36.48
C ASP A 60 2.26 -43.39 -36.56
N ILE A 61 2.49 -44.14 -35.46
CA ILE A 61 1.90 -45.48 -35.35
C ILE A 61 0.41 -45.21 -35.27
N HIS A 62 -0.30 -45.44 -36.38
CA HIS A 62 -1.74 -45.65 -36.40
C HIS A 62 -2.07 -46.81 -35.45
N GLY A 63 -2.17 -46.50 -34.17
CA GLY A 63 -2.32 -47.42 -33.06
C GLY A 63 -3.15 -46.77 -31.97
N GLN A 64 -3.55 -47.58 -30.99
CA GLN A 64 -4.56 -47.24 -29.98
C GLN A 64 -4.39 -45.92 -29.22
N HIS A 65 -3.26 -45.20 -29.33
CA HIS A 65 -3.01 -43.92 -28.64
C HIS A 65 -3.50 -42.67 -29.38
N ASP A 66 -3.50 -42.61 -30.72
CA ASP A 66 -4.04 -41.43 -31.44
C ASP A 66 -5.56 -41.36 -31.31
N GLN A 67 -6.19 -42.54 -31.24
CA GLN A 67 -7.58 -42.67 -30.81
C GLN A 67 -7.80 -42.11 -29.40
N GLU A 68 -6.84 -42.23 -28.48
CA GLU A 68 -6.99 -41.68 -27.13
C GLU A 68 -6.93 -40.14 -27.09
N GLU A 69 -6.11 -39.49 -27.92
CA GLU A 69 -6.07 -38.01 -27.97
C GLU A 69 -7.35 -37.43 -28.59
N LEU A 70 -7.84 -38.02 -29.68
CA LEU A 70 -9.14 -37.67 -30.29
C LEU A 70 -10.32 -37.93 -29.35
N MET A 71 -10.21 -38.84 -28.39
CA MET A 71 -11.25 -39.11 -27.40
C MET A 71 -11.17 -38.20 -26.16
N LYS A 72 -10.09 -37.40 -26.02
CA LYS A 72 -9.86 -36.51 -24.88
C LYS A 72 -10.19 -35.07 -25.26
N SER A 73 -11.35 -34.57 -24.79
CA SER A 73 -11.83 -33.22 -25.09
C SER A 73 -10.84 -32.09 -24.75
N GLN A 74 -9.96 -32.28 -23.77
CA GLN A 74 -8.90 -31.33 -23.43
C GLN A 74 -7.91 -31.03 -24.58
N HIS A 75 -7.81 -31.89 -25.60
CA HIS A 75 -6.93 -31.70 -26.76
C HIS A 75 -7.66 -31.07 -27.96
N HIS A 76 -9.00 -31.15 -28.01
CA HIS A 76 -9.80 -30.69 -29.15
C HIS A 76 -9.61 -29.20 -29.45
N ILE A 77 -9.43 -28.38 -28.42
CA ILE A 77 -9.17 -26.95 -28.61
C ILE A 77 -7.85 -26.70 -29.34
N ARG A 78 -6.80 -27.48 -29.04
CA ARG A 78 -5.50 -27.34 -29.72
C ARG A 78 -5.56 -27.86 -31.15
N LEU A 79 -6.29 -28.96 -31.36
CA LEU A 79 -6.53 -29.54 -32.68
C LEU A 79 -7.33 -28.58 -33.58
N LEU A 80 -8.32 -27.88 -33.03
CA LEU A 80 -9.06 -26.87 -33.78
C LEU A 80 -8.16 -25.65 -34.10
N ASP A 81 -7.44 -25.16 -33.10
CA ASP A 81 -6.57 -23.99 -33.23
C ASP A 81 -5.42 -24.23 -34.25
N SER A 82 -5.00 -25.48 -34.49
CA SER A 82 -3.98 -25.79 -35.51
C SER A 82 -4.43 -25.59 -36.95
N PHE A 83 -5.74 -25.45 -37.20
CA PHE A 83 -6.27 -25.03 -38.50
C PHE A 83 -6.28 -23.50 -38.68
N GLY A 84 -5.92 -22.76 -37.63
CA GLY A 84 -5.79 -21.30 -37.68
C GLY A 84 -4.55 -20.84 -38.43
N GLU A 85 -4.72 -19.80 -39.24
CA GLU A 85 -3.62 -19.09 -39.92
C GLU A 85 -3.01 -18.00 -39.01
N ASP A 86 -2.06 -17.22 -39.53
CA ASP A 86 -1.29 -16.22 -38.76
C ASP A 86 -2.17 -15.22 -37.99
N ASP A 87 -3.28 -14.78 -38.58
CA ASP A 87 -4.22 -13.85 -37.94
C ASP A 87 -4.89 -14.47 -36.70
N PHE A 88 -5.21 -15.77 -36.74
CA PHE A 88 -5.75 -16.49 -35.60
C PHE A 88 -4.72 -16.59 -34.48
N TRP A 89 -3.48 -16.96 -34.80
CA TRP A 89 -2.41 -17.06 -33.82
C TRP A 89 -2.06 -15.70 -33.19
N SER A 90 -2.13 -14.62 -33.96
CA SER A 90 -2.01 -13.24 -33.46
C SER A 90 -3.14 -12.84 -32.51
N LEU A 91 -4.38 -13.28 -32.76
CA LEU A 91 -5.49 -13.10 -31.81
C LEU A 91 -5.27 -13.89 -30.53
N LYS A 92 -4.81 -15.15 -30.65
CA LYS A 92 -4.53 -16.03 -29.52
C LYS A 92 -3.38 -15.51 -28.64
N ASP A 93 -2.30 -15.01 -29.22
CA ASP A 93 -1.17 -14.43 -28.49
C ASP A 93 -1.57 -13.18 -27.69
N ARG A 94 -2.35 -12.28 -28.32
CA ARG A 94 -2.92 -11.10 -27.63
C ARG A 94 -3.80 -11.52 -26.45
N TYR A 95 -4.68 -12.50 -26.65
CA TYR A 95 -5.50 -13.04 -25.56
C TYR A 95 -4.64 -13.61 -24.41
N GLN A 96 -3.63 -14.43 -24.73
CA GLN A 96 -2.76 -15.04 -23.72
C GLN A 96 -1.99 -14.00 -22.92
N THR A 97 -1.45 -12.98 -23.59
CA THR A 97 -0.76 -11.85 -22.94
C THR A 97 -1.70 -11.11 -21.98
N THR A 98 -2.92 -10.77 -22.41
CA THR A 98 -3.92 -10.13 -21.55
C THR A 98 -4.33 -11.02 -20.38
N PHE A 99 -4.51 -12.33 -20.60
CA PHE A 99 -4.87 -13.29 -19.55
C PHE A 99 -3.77 -13.44 -18.50
N ASP A 100 -2.51 -13.56 -18.92
CA ASP A 100 -1.37 -13.71 -18.01
C ASP A 100 -1.17 -12.42 -17.17
N ALA A 101 -1.35 -11.24 -17.79
CA ALA A 101 -1.38 -9.96 -17.08
C ALA A 101 -2.54 -9.90 -16.07
N TYR A 102 -3.76 -10.28 -16.49
CA TYR A 102 -4.95 -10.30 -15.62
C TYR A 102 -4.75 -11.22 -14.42
N ARG A 103 -4.24 -12.42 -14.64
CA ARG A 103 -3.99 -13.42 -13.59
C ARG A 103 -2.98 -12.90 -12.57
N SER A 104 -1.89 -12.30 -13.04
CA SER A 104 -0.87 -11.71 -12.20
C SER A 104 -1.43 -10.58 -11.34
N LEU A 105 -2.14 -9.63 -11.95
CA LEU A 105 -2.73 -8.49 -11.26
C LEU A 105 -3.81 -8.93 -10.26
N ARG A 106 -4.69 -9.85 -10.64
CA ARG A 106 -5.72 -10.41 -9.76
C ARG A 106 -5.12 -11.10 -8.54
N LYS A 107 -4.01 -11.82 -8.71
CA LYS A 107 -3.30 -12.45 -7.59
C LYS A 107 -2.80 -11.40 -6.60
N ARG A 108 -2.17 -10.33 -7.09
CA ARG A 108 -1.69 -9.21 -6.25
C ARG A 108 -2.82 -8.53 -5.48
N VAL A 109 -3.96 -8.28 -6.13
CA VAL A 109 -5.15 -7.69 -5.48
C VAL A 109 -5.68 -8.59 -4.36
N LEU A 110 -5.79 -9.91 -4.60
CA LEU A 110 -6.26 -10.85 -3.59
C LEU A 110 -5.28 -10.99 -2.41
N GLU A 111 -3.97 -10.97 -2.66
CA GLU A 111 -2.96 -10.98 -1.61
C GLU A 111 -3.04 -9.73 -0.74
N LYS A 112 -3.23 -8.55 -1.35
CA LYS A 112 -3.44 -7.29 -0.64
C LYS A 112 -4.72 -7.31 0.21
N GLN A 113 -5.86 -7.66 -0.38
CA GLN A 113 -7.14 -7.74 0.34
C GLN A 113 -7.08 -8.72 1.51
N LYS A 114 -6.38 -9.85 1.36
CA LYS A 114 -6.18 -10.81 2.45
C LYS A 114 -5.32 -10.21 3.57
N ASN A 115 -4.22 -9.55 3.22
CA ASN A 115 -3.34 -8.89 4.19
C ASN A 115 -4.08 -7.80 4.97
N GLU A 116 -4.84 -6.95 4.27
CA GLU A 116 -5.69 -5.92 4.87
C GLU A 116 -6.76 -6.53 5.78
N GLN A 117 -7.39 -7.64 5.38
CA GLN A 117 -8.39 -8.30 6.22
C GLN A 117 -7.78 -8.91 7.49
N GLU A 118 -6.59 -9.52 7.39
CA GLU A 118 -5.86 -10.09 8.53
C GLU A 118 -5.37 -9.02 9.50
N HIS A 119 -4.98 -7.84 8.99
CA HIS A 119 -4.42 -6.74 9.78
C HIS A 119 -5.36 -5.56 9.97
N LYS A 120 -6.64 -5.67 9.60
CA LYS A 120 -7.60 -4.56 9.57
C LYS A 120 -7.61 -3.73 10.85
N ALA A 121 -7.76 -4.40 12.00
CA ALA A 121 -7.81 -3.71 13.29
C ALA A 121 -6.49 -3.00 13.63
N ARG A 122 -5.34 -3.54 13.18
CA ARG A 122 -4.04 -2.92 13.39
C ARG A 122 -3.87 -1.71 12.48
N ILE A 123 -4.27 -1.81 11.22
CA ILE A 123 -4.25 -0.72 10.24
C ILE A 123 -5.13 0.45 10.72
N GLU A 124 -6.37 0.19 11.12
CA GLU A 124 -7.29 1.23 11.65
C GLU A 124 -6.73 1.92 12.90
N MET A 125 -6.10 1.16 13.80
CA MET A 125 -5.42 1.71 14.97
C MET A 125 -4.24 2.61 14.57
N LEU A 126 -3.38 2.14 13.67
CA LEU A 126 -2.21 2.90 13.20
C LEU A 126 -2.64 4.19 12.49
N GLU A 127 -3.65 4.14 11.62
CA GLU A 127 -4.20 5.32 10.93
C GLU A 127 -4.67 6.39 11.93
N TYR A 128 -5.43 5.98 12.95
CA TYR A 128 -5.90 6.90 13.97
C TYR A 128 -4.75 7.56 14.73
N GLN A 129 -3.74 6.77 15.12
CA GLN A 129 -2.58 7.27 15.86
C GLN A 129 -1.72 8.21 15.02
N ILE A 130 -1.46 7.86 13.75
CA ILE A 130 -0.73 8.68 12.78
C ILE A 130 -1.45 10.02 12.61
N ALA A 131 -2.76 10.01 12.31
CA ALA A 131 -3.54 11.22 12.12
C ALA A 131 -3.58 12.12 13.37
N GLU A 132 -3.68 11.52 14.56
CA GLU A 132 -3.67 12.29 15.81
C GLU A 132 -2.30 12.97 16.06
N ILE A 133 -1.19 12.27 15.80
CA ILE A 133 0.16 12.82 15.98
C ILE A 133 0.49 13.87 14.91
N GLU A 134 0.10 13.64 13.65
CA GLU A 134 0.26 14.62 12.56
C GLU A 134 -0.51 15.91 12.85
N ALA A 135 -1.75 15.80 13.34
CA ALA A 135 -2.56 16.96 13.70
C ALA A 135 -1.94 17.80 14.83
N ALA A 136 -1.10 17.20 15.67
CA ALA A 136 -0.40 17.89 16.73
C ALA A 136 0.80 18.74 16.24
N ASP A 137 1.29 18.52 15.01
CA ASP A 137 2.43 19.24 14.40
C ASP A 137 3.61 19.38 15.38
N LEU A 138 4.08 18.25 15.91
CA LEU A 138 5.15 18.21 16.92
C LEU A 138 6.49 18.62 16.32
N LYS A 139 7.26 19.41 17.07
CA LYS A 139 8.64 19.79 16.67
C LYS A 139 9.64 19.30 17.71
N SER A 140 10.76 18.76 17.22
CA SER A 140 11.82 18.26 18.10
C SER A 140 12.32 19.33 19.06
N GLY A 141 12.42 18.97 20.35
CA GLY A 141 12.80 19.87 21.44
C GLY A 141 11.84 21.02 21.75
N GLU A 142 10.62 21.03 21.19
CA GLU A 142 9.64 22.09 21.41
C GLU A 142 9.17 22.19 22.86
N ASP A 143 8.92 21.05 23.50
CA ASP A 143 8.52 20.97 24.91
C ASP A 143 9.56 21.62 25.83
N ILE A 144 10.84 21.38 25.58
CA ILE A 144 11.93 21.99 26.36
C ILE A 144 11.92 23.50 26.21
N GLN A 145 11.80 24.00 24.97
CA GLN A 145 11.80 25.44 24.69
C GLN A 145 10.59 26.14 25.32
N LEU A 146 9.40 25.56 25.16
CA LEU A 146 8.17 26.14 25.70
C LEU A 146 8.14 26.12 27.23
N ASN A 147 8.65 25.07 27.89
CA ASN A 147 8.76 25.05 29.35
C ASN A 147 9.71 26.15 29.86
N GLN A 148 10.84 26.37 29.20
CA GLN A 148 11.76 27.46 29.56
C GLN A 148 11.14 28.85 29.37
N GLU A 149 10.37 29.03 28.30
CA GLU A 149 9.63 30.28 28.06
C GLU A 149 8.50 30.47 29.09
N ARG A 150 7.76 29.41 29.44
CA ARG A 150 6.74 29.43 30.49
C ARG A 150 7.31 29.92 31.81
N ASP A 151 8.44 29.34 32.24
CA ASP A 151 9.02 29.65 33.54
C ASP A 151 9.46 31.11 33.61
N LYS A 152 9.98 31.68 32.51
CA LYS A 152 10.27 33.12 32.40
C LYS A 152 9.00 33.98 32.52
N LEU A 153 7.94 33.61 31.81
CA LEU A 153 6.67 34.36 31.84
C LEU A 153 5.98 34.27 33.21
N LEU A 154 6.04 33.12 33.88
CA LEU A 154 5.50 32.97 35.24
C LEU A 154 6.27 33.84 36.25
N ASN A 155 7.59 33.94 36.13
CA ASN A 155 8.37 34.85 36.95
C ASN A 155 7.97 36.31 36.69
N HIS A 156 7.77 36.70 35.43
CA HIS A 156 7.32 38.04 35.07
C HIS A 156 5.93 38.33 35.63
N LYS A 157 5.00 37.37 35.52
CA LYS A 157 3.66 37.46 36.12
C LYS A 157 3.74 37.67 37.63
N GLN A 158 4.54 36.87 38.33
CA GLN A 158 4.70 37.00 39.78
C GLN A 158 5.24 38.38 40.17
N ILE A 159 6.21 38.90 39.43
CA ILE A 159 6.75 40.25 39.63
C ILE A 159 5.65 41.30 39.41
N ALA A 160 4.92 41.21 38.29
CA ALA A 160 3.85 42.14 37.94
C ALA A 160 2.73 42.15 38.99
N ASP A 161 2.23 40.97 39.38
CA ASP A 161 1.18 40.81 40.39
C ASP A 161 1.64 41.36 41.75
N THR A 162 2.89 41.12 42.13
CA THR A 162 3.45 41.58 43.42
C THR A 162 3.61 43.10 43.45
N LEU A 163 4.13 43.71 42.38
CA LEU A 163 4.30 45.16 42.27
C LEU A 163 2.95 45.88 42.23
N THR A 164 2.00 45.36 41.46
CA THR A 164 0.64 45.92 41.36
C THR A 164 -0.08 45.84 42.71
N ASN A 165 0.05 44.72 43.43
CA ASN A 165 -0.53 44.58 44.77
C ASN A 165 0.14 45.52 45.79
N ALA A 166 1.47 45.66 45.75
CA ALA A 166 2.18 46.60 46.61
C ALA A 166 1.75 48.05 46.37
N TYR A 167 1.54 48.43 45.10
CA TYR A 167 1.03 49.75 44.73
C TYR A 167 -0.38 49.96 45.28
N ALA A 168 -1.29 49.01 45.04
CA ALA A 168 -2.67 49.08 45.50
C ALA A 168 -2.81 49.16 47.03
N LEU A 169 -1.87 48.60 47.81
CA LEU A 169 -1.86 48.73 49.28
C LEU A 169 -1.39 50.12 49.74
N LEU A 170 -0.51 50.76 48.98
CA LEU A 170 0.00 52.09 49.29
C LEU A 170 -0.98 53.18 48.84
N ASP A 171 -1.54 53.04 47.64
CA ASP A 171 -2.42 54.04 47.04
C ASP A 171 -3.47 53.42 46.11
N ASN A 172 -4.70 53.32 46.61
CA ASN A 172 -5.89 52.85 45.90
C ASN A 172 -7.11 53.66 46.36
N GLU A 173 -8.13 53.76 45.50
CA GLU A 173 -9.33 54.59 45.73
C GLU A 173 -10.10 54.16 46.99
N ASP A 174 -10.18 52.86 47.26
CA ASP A 174 -10.94 52.32 48.40
C ASP A 174 -10.14 52.30 49.72
N PHE A 175 -8.82 52.09 49.65
CA PHE A 175 -7.95 52.01 50.82
C PHE A 175 -6.52 52.45 50.46
N SER A 176 -6.10 53.62 50.96
CA SER A 176 -4.77 54.18 50.72
C SER A 176 -4.03 54.35 52.04
N SER A 177 -2.99 53.54 52.25
CA SER A 177 -2.10 53.68 53.40
C SER A 177 -1.44 55.07 53.42
N LEU A 178 -1.13 55.61 52.23
CA LEU A 178 -0.55 56.94 52.09
C LEU A 178 -1.54 58.04 52.52
N ASN A 179 -2.83 57.91 52.19
CA ASN A 179 -3.86 58.83 52.67
C ASN A 179 -4.04 58.75 54.19
N ASN A 180 -4.00 57.54 54.76
CA ASN A 180 -4.08 57.37 56.22
C ASN A 180 -2.88 58.03 56.94
N LEU A 181 -1.66 57.88 56.39
CA LEU A 181 -0.48 58.58 56.89
C LEU A 181 -0.62 60.10 56.78
N ARG A 182 -1.17 60.62 55.67
CA ARG A 182 -1.41 62.05 55.48
C ARG A 182 -2.39 62.62 56.51
N SER A 183 -3.48 61.90 56.80
CA SER A 183 -4.46 62.30 57.81
C SER A 183 -3.85 62.32 59.21
N ALA A 184 -3.13 61.26 59.59
CA ALA A 184 -2.45 61.19 60.88
C ALA A 184 -1.35 62.28 61.03
N MET A 185 -0.65 62.59 59.94
CA MET A 185 0.31 63.70 59.88
C MET A 185 -0.38 65.04 60.15
N SER A 186 -1.51 65.30 59.49
CA SER A 186 -2.30 66.53 59.70
C SER A 186 -2.81 66.65 61.14
N ASP A 187 -3.27 65.55 61.74
CA ASP A 187 -3.75 65.53 63.12
C ASP A 187 -2.61 65.82 64.12
N LEU A 188 -1.43 65.21 63.96
CA LEU A 188 -0.27 65.47 64.82
C LEU A 188 0.30 66.89 64.65
N GLN A 189 0.30 67.43 63.42
CA GLN A 189 0.72 68.81 63.16
C GLN A 189 -0.15 69.82 63.93
N SER A 190 -1.45 69.52 64.11
CA SER A 190 -2.35 70.37 64.90
C SER A 190 -2.02 70.40 66.40
N LEU A 191 -1.22 69.44 66.89
CA LEU A 191 -0.87 69.28 68.30
C LEU A 191 0.53 69.82 68.67
N GLU A 192 1.33 70.28 67.70
CA GLU A 192 2.74 70.64 67.92
C GLU A 192 2.97 71.77 68.93
N GLU A 193 2.00 72.70 69.06
CA GLU A 193 2.12 73.84 69.97
C GLU A 193 1.82 73.50 71.43
N PHE A 194 1.21 72.32 71.69
CA PHE A 194 0.79 71.95 73.04
C PHE A 194 1.91 71.28 73.86
N ASP A 195 2.79 70.51 73.24
CA ASP A 195 3.90 69.82 73.91
C ASP A 195 5.04 69.47 72.94
N SER A 196 6.29 69.50 73.42
CA SER A 196 7.47 69.11 72.64
C SER A 196 7.45 67.65 72.16
N ASP A 197 6.84 66.74 72.93
CA ASP A 197 6.72 65.33 72.58
C ASP A 197 5.85 65.16 71.32
N TYR A 198 4.74 65.91 71.21
CA TYR A 198 3.89 65.90 70.00
C TYR A 198 4.61 66.47 68.79
N LYS A 199 5.42 67.52 68.96
CA LYS A 199 6.24 68.08 67.89
C LYS A 199 7.25 67.05 67.34
N GLN A 200 7.85 66.25 68.21
CA GLN A 200 8.78 65.20 67.81
C GLN A 200 8.06 64.07 67.04
N LEU A 201 6.86 63.67 67.49
CA LEU A 201 6.02 62.70 66.78
C LEU A 201 5.58 63.20 65.40
N SER A 202 5.12 64.46 65.31
CA SER A 202 4.72 65.10 64.05
C SER A 202 5.88 65.16 63.04
N SER A 203 7.06 65.58 63.50
CA SER A 203 8.26 65.63 62.65
C SER A 203 8.62 64.24 62.12
N SER A 204 8.60 63.22 62.99
CA SER A 204 8.90 61.84 62.61
C SER A 204 7.90 61.28 61.59
N LEU A 205 6.60 61.56 61.77
CA LEU A 205 5.57 61.10 60.85
C LEU A 205 5.61 61.85 59.51
N THR A 206 5.96 63.14 59.51
CA THR A 206 6.13 63.95 58.30
C THR A 206 7.27 63.40 57.44
N GLU A 207 8.43 63.07 58.05
CA GLU A 207 9.53 62.42 57.35
C GLU A 207 9.12 61.07 56.76
N ALA A 208 8.44 60.23 57.54
CA ALA A 208 7.94 58.93 57.08
C ALA A 208 6.94 59.07 55.91
N TYR A 209 6.02 60.04 55.96
CA TYR A 209 5.05 60.30 54.89
C TYR A 209 5.75 60.57 53.55
N TYR A 210 6.72 61.49 53.51
CA TYR A 210 7.39 61.83 52.25
C TYR A 210 8.25 60.69 51.71
N VAL A 211 8.84 59.86 52.57
CA VAL A 211 9.56 58.65 52.14
C VAL A 211 8.61 57.65 51.48
N VAL A 212 7.44 57.42 52.09
CA VAL A 212 6.43 56.51 51.51
C VAL A 212 5.87 57.09 50.20
N GLU A 213 5.61 58.40 50.14
CA GLU A 213 5.12 59.07 48.93
C GLU A 213 6.08 58.92 47.73
N ASP A 214 7.39 59.08 47.94
CA ASP A 214 8.41 58.88 46.90
C ASP A 214 8.42 57.43 46.39
N VAL A 215 8.38 56.45 47.31
CA VAL A 215 8.33 55.03 46.95
C VAL A 215 7.06 54.70 46.17
N THR A 216 5.90 55.23 46.58
CA THR A 216 4.63 55.04 45.88
C THR A 216 4.68 55.59 44.46
N LYS A 217 5.22 56.80 44.26
CA LYS A 217 5.37 57.40 42.91
C LYS A 217 6.27 56.56 42.02
N ARG A 218 7.44 56.15 42.52
CA ARG A 218 8.37 55.29 41.78
C ARG A 218 7.76 53.92 41.47
N LEU A 219 6.96 53.38 42.38
CA LEU A 219 6.26 52.12 42.16
C LEU A 219 5.17 52.24 41.10
N SER A 220 4.44 53.36 41.07
CA SER A 220 3.49 53.67 39.99
C SER A 220 4.19 53.68 38.63
N ASP A 221 5.33 54.38 38.51
CA ASP A 221 6.11 54.41 37.27
C ASP A 221 6.54 53.00 36.84
N VAL A 222 6.94 52.15 37.80
CA VAL A 222 7.32 50.76 37.49
C VAL A 222 6.12 49.94 37.03
N VAL A 223 4.96 50.07 37.68
CA VAL A 223 3.74 49.36 37.31
C VAL A 223 3.24 49.78 35.93
N ASP A 224 3.27 51.07 35.62
CA ASP A 224 2.85 51.61 34.32
C ASP A 224 3.74 51.12 33.17
N ASN A 225 4.98 50.75 33.46
CA ASN A 225 5.95 50.21 32.49
C ASN A 225 6.04 48.67 32.49
N LEU A 226 5.18 47.95 33.23
CA LEU A 226 5.16 46.50 33.21
C LEU A 226 4.68 45.98 31.84
N ASP A 227 5.58 45.34 31.10
CA ASP A 227 5.27 44.66 29.83
C ASP A 227 5.10 43.15 30.07
N PHE A 228 3.96 42.76 30.65
CA PHE A 228 3.58 41.36 30.81
C PHE A 228 2.56 40.94 29.75
N ASP A 229 2.96 40.02 28.86
CA ASP A 229 2.08 39.45 27.85
C ASP A 229 1.34 38.21 28.39
N GLY A 230 0.18 38.46 29.02
CA GLY A 230 -0.70 37.40 29.50
C GLY A 230 -1.31 36.54 28.38
N ASN A 231 -1.49 37.10 27.17
CA ASN A 231 -2.01 36.34 26.03
C ASN A 231 -0.98 35.31 25.55
N ARG A 232 0.29 35.68 25.53
CA ARG A 232 1.38 34.76 25.19
C ARG A 232 1.48 33.61 26.19
N LEU A 233 1.35 33.89 27.49
CA LEU A 233 1.34 32.84 28.52
C LEU A 233 0.19 31.84 28.30
N LEU A 234 -1.03 32.32 28.00
CA LEU A 234 -2.19 31.46 27.73
C LEU A 234 -2.00 30.60 26.47
N GLN A 235 -1.48 31.18 25.38
CA GLN A 235 -1.17 30.42 24.16
C GLN A 235 -0.14 29.33 24.42
N LEU A 236 0.88 29.66 25.21
CA LEU A 236 1.94 28.73 25.58
C LEU A 236 1.42 27.60 26.45
N GLU A 237 0.60 27.89 27.47
CA GLU A 237 -0.04 26.88 28.32
C GLU A 237 -0.93 25.95 27.49
N SER A 238 -1.74 26.51 26.58
CA SER A 238 -2.57 25.70 25.67
C SER A 238 -1.73 24.78 24.76
N ARG A 239 -0.58 25.26 24.24
CA ARG A 239 0.32 24.42 23.45
C ARG A 239 0.96 23.33 24.31
N LEU A 240 1.44 23.65 25.51
CA LEU A 240 2.00 22.68 26.45
C LEU A 240 0.99 21.62 26.86
N ASP A 241 -0.29 21.97 27.05
CA ASP A 241 -1.35 21.01 27.36
C ASP A 241 -1.61 20.02 26.23
N LEU A 242 -1.59 20.49 24.97
CA LEU A 242 -1.64 19.63 23.80
C LEU A 242 -0.44 18.67 23.77
N LEU A 243 0.78 19.20 23.95
CA LEU A 243 2.00 18.41 23.98
C LEU A 243 1.93 17.33 25.08
N ASN A 244 1.54 17.71 26.30
CA ASN A 244 1.39 16.78 27.44
C ASN A 244 0.35 15.69 27.17
N THR A 245 -0.75 16.03 26.50
CA THR A 245 -1.81 15.07 26.14
C THR A 245 -1.28 14.02 25.16
N ILE A 246 -0.55 14.48 24.14
CA ILE A 246 0.01 13.62 23.08
C ILE A 246 1.17 12.77 23.62
N THR A 247 2.11 13.37 24.36
CA THR A 247 3.21 12.64 24.97
C THR A 247 2.68 11.58 25.91
N LYS A 248 1.76 11.89 26.83
CA LYS A 248 1.17 10.89 27.73
C LYS A 248 0.54 9.67 27.03
N LYS A 249 0.04 9.83 25.81
CA LYS A 249 -0.52 8.72 25.02
C LYS A 249 0.54 7.88 24.31
N TYR A 250 1.60 8.52 23.80
CA TYR A 250 2.49 7.91 22.79
C TYR A 250 3.98 7.87 23.17
N GLY A 251 4.38 8.47 24.30
CA GLY A 251 5.78 8.56 24.72
C GLY A 251 6.00 9.26 26.07
N GLY A 252 7.24 9.60 26.39
CA GLY A 252 7.56 10.45 27.54
C GLY A 252 7.71 11.91 27.12
N THR A 253 8.53 12.13 26.09
CA THR A 253 8.91 13.43 25.54
C THR A 253 8.39 13.61 24.12
N VAL A 254 8.46 14.84 23.59
CA VAL A 254 8.09 15.12 22.19
C VAL A 254 8.93 14.30 21.22
N ASP A 255 10.24 14.18 21.47
CA ASP A 255 11.13 13.39 20.62
C ASP A 255 10.79 11.90 20.66
N ASP A 256 10.39 11.35 21.81
CA ASP A 256 9.92 9.96 21.91
C ASP A 256 8.67 9.72 21.04
N VAL A 257 7.75 10.70 20.98
CA VAL A 257 6.55 10.61 20.14
C VAL A 257 6.90 10.70 18.66
N LEU A 258 7.86 11.54 18.27
CA LEU A 258 8.33 11.62 16.88
C LEU A 258 9.02 10.31 16.45
N ASP A 259 9.81 9.69 17.33
CA ASP A 259 10.38 8.37 17.11
C ASP A 259 9.31 7.28 16.99
N TYR A 260 8.30 7.34 17.87
CA TYR A 260 7.14 6.44 17.81
C TYR A 260 6.38 6.63 16.49
N PHE A 261 6.14 7.87 16.08
CA PHE A 261 5.48 8.24 14.83
C PHE A 261 6.21 7.63 13.63
N SER A 262 7.55 7.76 13.58
CA SER A 262 8.34 7.15 12.51
C SER A 262 8.15 5.63 12.44
N LYS A 263 8.12 4.94 13.60
CA LYS A 263 7.98 3.48 13.66
C LYS A 263 6.59 3.01 13.23
N ILE A 264 5.53 3.67 13.71
CA ILE A 264 4.16 3.29 13.34
C ILE A 264 3.86 3.60 11.88
N SER A 265 4.45 4.66 11.31
CA SER A 265 4.32 4.99 9.89
C SER A 265 5.03 3.95 9.01
N GLU A 266 6.22 3.49 9.41
CA GLU A 266 6.89 2.38 8.72
C GLU A 266 6.07 1.08 8.81
N GLU A 267 5.55 0.74 9.99
CA GLU A 267 4.69 -0.43 10.18
C GLU A 267 3.41 -0.34 9.34
N TYR A 268 2.75 0.82 9.33
CA TYR A 268 1.57 1.07 8.52
C TYR A 268 1.86 0.83 7.03
N ASN A 269 2.94 1.40 6.52
CA ASN A 269 3.36 1.24 5.11
C ASN A 269 3.70 -0.22 4.76
N LEU A 270 4.27 -0.99 5.70
CA LEU A 270 4.53 -2.41 5.51
C LEU A 270 3.23 -3.23 5.46
N LEU A 271 2.24 -2.90 6.30
CA LEU A 271 0.96 -3.60 6.36
C LEU A 271 0.03 -3.26 5.18
N THR A 272 0.06 -2.03 4.71
CA THR A 272 -0.76 -1.57 3.56
C THR A 272 -0.07 -1.83 2.22
N GLY A 273 1.25 -2.02 2.23
CA GLY A 273 2.08 -2.30 1.06
C GLY A 273 2.22 -1.07 0.16
N ASN A 274 3.41 -0.44 0.15
CA ASN A 274 3.84 0.68 -0.69
C ASN A 274 2.91 1.02 -1.88
N ASP A 275 2.24 2.17 -1.77
CA ASP A 275 1.69 3.04 -2.82
C ASP A 275 1.75 2.53 -4.28
N LEU A 276 0.86 1.61 -4.59
CA LEU A 276 -0.15 1.89 -5.61
C LEU A 276 -1.47 1.81 -4.87
N SER A 277 -2.20 2.93 -4.86
CA SER A 277 -3.50 3.08 -4.21
C SER A 277 -4.32 1.81 -4.48
N GLY A 278 -4.92 1.18 -3.46
CA GLY A 278 -5.77 -0.01 -3.69
C GLY A 278 -6.76 0.23 -4.83
N ASP A 279 -7.27 1.46 -4.89
CA ASP A 279 -8.11 2.00 -5.97
C ASP A 279 -7.47 1.92 -7.36
N ASP A 280 -6.17 2.19 -7.52
CA ASP A 280 -5.48 2.13 -8.82
C ASP A 280 -5.32 0.68 -9.29
N LEU A 281 -4.99 -0.26 -8.39
CA LEU A 281 -4.90 -1.68 -8.73
C LEU A 281 -6.27 -2.28 -9.10
N GLU A 282 -7.34 -1.88 -8.41
CA GLU A 282 -8.70 -2.32 -8.73
C GLU A 282 -9.20 -1.71 -10.05
N VAL A 283 -8.90 -0.44 -10.33
CA VAL A 283 -9.21 0.21 -11.61
C VAL A 283 -8.47 -0.46 -12.77
N GLN A 284 -7.17 -0.72 -12.61
CA GLN A 284 -6.37 -1.45 -13.60
C GLN A 284 -6.91 -2.86 -13.83
N LEU A 285 -7.28 -3.58 -12.76
CA LEU A 285 -7.85 -4.92 -12.87
C LEU A 285 -9.17 -4.90 -13.66
N LYS A 286 -10.03 -3.92 -13.41
CA LYS A 286 -11.31 -3.76 -14.12
C LYS A 286 -11.12 -3.42 -15.59
N ASN A 287 -10.13 -2.59 -15.92
CA ASN A 287 -9.81 -2.28 -17.31
C ASN A 287 -9.27 -3.53 -18.04
N LEU A 288 -8.39 -4.27 -17.38
CA LEU A 288 -7.82 -5.49 -17.93
C LEU A 288 -8.85 -6.63 -18.05
N GLU A 289 -9.85 -6.68 -17.17
CA GLU A 289 -10.99 -7.59 -17.27
C GLU A 289 -11.86 -7.26 -18.50
N LYS A 290 -12.13 -5.97 -18.76
CA LYS A 290 -12.85 -5.56 -19.98
C LYS A 290 -12.09 -5.96 -21.24
N GLU A 291 -10.79 -5.71 -21.27
CA GLU A 291 -9.95 -6.13 -22.40
C GLU A 291 -9.94 -7.65 -22.55
N LEU A 292 -9.82 -8.40 -21.45
CA LEU A 292 -9.85 -9.86 -21.47
C LEU A 292 -11.16 -10.41 -22.06
N VAL A 293 -12.30 -9.81 -21.70
CA VAL A 293 -13.62 -10.17 -22.25
C VAL A 293 -13.68 -9.91 -23.76
N GLU A 294 -13.18 -8.75 -24.21
CA GLU A 294 -13.14 -8.39 -25.62
C GLU A 294 -12.26 -9.36 -26.43
N ARG A 295 -11.03 -9.60 -25.95
CA ARG A 295 -10.08 -10.52 -26.60
C ARG A 295 -10.59 -11.95 -26.63
N ALA A 296 -11.23 -12.41 -25.56
CA ALA A 296 -11.88 -13.73 -25.52
C ALA A 296 -13.01 -13.83 -26.55
N GLY A 297 -13.80 -12.77 -26.72
CA GLY A 297 -14.84 -12.71 -27.74
C GLY A 297 -14.29 -12.79 -29.16
N GLN A 298 -13.20 -12.04 -29.44
CA GLN A 298 -12.51 -12.08 -30.74
C GLN A 298 -11.94 -13.48 -31.04
N LEU A 299 -11.26 -14.09 -30.06
CA LEU A 299 -10.70 -15.44 -30.18
C LEU A 299 -11.81 -16.49 -30.37
N SER A 300 -12.89 -16.40 -29.60
CA SER A 300 -14.05 -17.29 -29.70
C SER A 300 -14.69 -17.20 -31.09
N GLN A 301 -14.94 -16.00 -31.59
CA GLN A 301 -15.53 -15.79 -32.92
C GLN A 301 -14.67 -16.39 -34.02
N SER A 302 -13.37 -16.10 -34.02
CA SER A 302 -12.43 -16.66 -35.01
C SER A 302 -12.36 -18.19 -34.92
N ARG A 303 -12.43 -18.75 -33.70
CA ARG A 303 -12.47 -20.20 -33.50
C ARG A 303 -13.76 -20.85 -34.02
N HIS A 304 -14.91 -20.17 -33.93
CA HIS A 304 -16.15 -20.66 -34.52
C HIS A 304 -16.08 -20.65 -36.06
N GLU A 305 -15.41 -19.67 -36.66
CA GLU A 305 -15.17 -19.62 -38.10
C GLU A 305 -14.27 -20.78 -38.54
N LEU A 306 -13.18 -21.06 -37.80
CA LEU A 306 -12.33 -22.24 -38.03
C LEU A 306 -13.11 -23.55 -37.90
N ALA A 307 -14.03 -23.65 -36.94
CA ALA A 307 -14.86 -24.84 -36.76
C ALA A 307 -15.74 -25.11 -37.99
N VAL A 308 -16.34 -24.08 -38.59
CA VAL A 308 -17.16 -24.23 -39.81
C VAL A 308 -16.30 -24.73 -40.98
N VAL A 309 -15.08 -24.19 -41.13
CA VAL A 309 -14.14 -24.62 -42.16
C VAL A 309 -13.72 -26.08 -41.94
N LEU A 310 -13.37 -26.44 -40.71
CA LEU A 310 -12.99 -27.80 -40.34
C LEU A 310 -14.13 -28.80 -40.55
N GLU A 311 -15.36 -28.43 -40.18
CA GLU A 311 -16.56 -29.25 -40.40
C GLU A 311 -16.82 -29.50 -41.89
N ASP A 312 -16.54 -28.53 -42.77
CA ASP A 312 -16.70 -28.71 -44.21
C ASP A 312 -15.61 -29.60 -44.81
N ILE A 313 -14.34 -29.38 -44.43
CA ILE A 313 -13.21 -30.21 -44.85
C ILE A 313 -13.44 -31.68 -44.45
N ILE A 314 -13.76 -31.95 -43.18
CA ILE A 314 -14.00 -33.32 -42.70
C ILE A 314 -15.22 -33.93 -43.39
N ARG A 315 -16.26 -33.16 -43.70
CA ARG A 315 -17.44 -33.67 -44.43
C ARG A 315 -17.07 -34.11 -45.85
N GLN A 316 -16.24 -33.36 -46.56
CA GLN A 316 -15.78 -33.72 -47.90
C GLN A 316 -14.95 -35.02 -47.86
N GLU A 317 -13.98 -35.11 -46.95
CA GLU A 317 -13.18 -36.33 -46.75
C GLU A 317 -14.03 -37.56 -46.38
N LEU A 318 -15.06 -37.40 -45.53
CA LEU A 318 -15.98 -38.47 -45.18
C LEU A 318 -16.85 -38.92 -46.37
N GLN A 319 -17.22 -38.01 -47.28
CA GLN A 319 -17.94 -38.37 -48.51
C GLN A 319 -17.08 -39.22 -49.45
N ASP A 320 -15.81 -38.85 -49.62
CA ASP A 320 -14.85 -39.60 -50.44
C ASP A 320 -14.59 -41.01 -49.89
N LEU A 321 -14.78 -41.21 -48.59
CA LEU A 321 -14.74 -42.52 -47.91
C LEU A 321 -16.07 -43.29 -47.95
N TYR A 322 -17.03 -42.90 -48.79
CA TYR A 322 -18.38 -43.49 -48.89
C TYR A 322 -19.21 -43.42 -47.59
N MET A 323 -18.90 -42.46 -46.70
CA MET A 323 -19.63 -42.21 -45.45
C MET A 323 -20.55 -40.99 -45.56
N GLU A 324 -21.37 -40.90 -46.62
CA GLU A 324 -22.18 -39.72 -46.95
C GLU A 324 -23.17 -39.27 -45.85
N LYS A 325 -23.57 -40.18 -44.96
CA LYS A 325 -24.48 -39.88 -43.84
C LYS A 325 -23.77 -39.43 -42.57
N ALA A 326 -22.45 -39.57 -42.51
CA ALA A 326 -21.69 -39.20 -41.33
C ALA A 326 -21.70 -37.68 -41.13
N ARG A 327 -21.90 -37.24 -39.89
CA ARG A 327 -21.89 -35.82 -39.52
C ARG A 327 -20.84 -35.59 -38.46
N PHE A 328 -19.85 -34.76 -38.79
CA PHE A 328 -18.91 -34.19 -37.82
C PHE A 328 -19.42 -32.81 -37.38
N GLN A 329 -19.31 -32.51 -36.08
CA GLN A 329 -19.69 -31.23 -35.52
C GLN A 329 -18.71 -30.84 -34.40
N VAL A 330 -18.28 -29.58 -34.40
CA VAL A 330 -17.54 -28.97 -33.31
C VAL A 330 -18.54 -28.27 -32.39
N ARG A 331 -18.48 -28.59 -31.09
CA ARG A 331 -19.34 -27.98 -30.07
C ARG A 331 -18.52 -27.14 -29.11
N PHE A 332 -19.08 -25.99 -28.77
CA PHE A 332 -18.51 -25.04 -27.83
C PHE A 332 -19.36 -24.97 -26.57
N THR A 333 -18.72 -25.04 -25.41
CA THR A 333 -19.36 -24.83 -24.11
C THR A 333 -18.67 -23.69 -23.40
N LYS A 334 -19.42 -22.66 -22.97
CA LYS A 334 -18.88 -21.54 -22.20
C LYS A 334 -18.26 -22.03 -20.89
N GLY A 335 -17.08 -21.53 -20.58
CA GLY A 335 -16.30 -21.87 -19.39
C GLY A 335 -15.72 -20.63 -18.71
N LYS A 336 -14.89 -20.88 -17.69
CA LYS A 336 -14.09 -19.82 -17.04
C LYS A 336 -12.91 -19.44 -17.94
N PHE A 337 -12.48 -18.19 -17.86
CA PHE A 337 -11.25 -17.74 -18.48
C PHE A 337 -10.07 -18.60 -18.03
N ASN A 338 -9.31 -19.08 -19.00
CA ASN A 338 -8.07 -19.83 -18.83
C ASN A 338 -7.14 -19.45 -19.99
N ARG A 339 -5.91 -20.00 -20.03
CA ARG A 339 -4.93 -19.58 -21.04
C ARG A 339 -5.31 -19.93 -22.49
N GLU A 340 -6.31 -20.78 -22.72
CA GLU A 340 -6.81 -21.14 -24.06
C GLU A 340 -8.08 -20.38 -24.49
N GLY A 341 -8.73 -19.66 -23.57
CA GLY A 341 -9.98 -18.95 -23.82
C GLY A 341 -10.97 -19.06 -22.67
N ASN A 342 -12.24 -18.76 -22.95
CA ASN A 342 -13.37 -18.93 -22.04
C ASN A 342 -14.38 -19.96 -22.55
N GLU A 343 -13.91 -20.94 -23.34
CA GLU A 343 -14.74 -21.99 -23.92
C GLU A 343 -14.01 -23.33 -23.88
N THR A 344 -14.78 -24.40 -23.77
CA THR A 344 -14.35 -25.77 -23.99
C THR A 344 -14.81 -26.20 -25.37
N VAL A 345 -13.93 -26.84 -26.13
CA VAL A 345 -14.21 -27.37 -27.47
C VAL A 345 -14.35 -28.88 -27.38
N GLU A 346 -15.36 -29.43 -28.05
CA GLU A 346 -15.58 -30.86 -28.15
C GLU A 346 -15.94 -31.25 -29.59
N PHE A 347 -15.31 -32.30 -30.10
CA PHE A 347 -15.61 -32.88 -31.42
C PHE A 347 -16.63 -34.02 -31.29
N TYR A 348 -17.70 -33.94 -32.07
CA TYR A 348 -18.78 -34.93 -32.12
C TYR A 348 -18.83 -35.53 -33.51
N ILE A 349 -19.04 -36.84 -33.59
CA ILE A 349 -19.28 -37.54 -34.84
C ILE A 349 -20.51 -38.46 -34.71
N SER A 350 -21.39 -38.40 -35.71
CA SER A 350 -22.46 -39.38 -35.92
C SER A 350 -22.15 -40.15 -37.18
N THR A 351 -22.12 -41.49 -37.12
CA THR A 351 -21.70 -42.35 -38.24
C THR A 351 -22.88 -42.95 -39.04
N ASN A 352 -24.13 -42.56 -38.76
CA ASN A 352 -25.35 -43.10 -39.37
C ASN A 352 -26.34 -42.05 -39.85
#